data_AF-A0A2E4XRJ0-F1
#
_entry.id   AF-A0A2E4XRJ0-F1
#
_cell.length_a   1.000
_cell.length_b   1.000
_cell.length_c   1.000
_cell.angle_alpha   90.00
_cell.angle_beta   90.00
_cell.angle_gamma   90.00
#
_symmetry.space_group_name_H-M   'P 1'
#
loop_
_entity.id
_entity.type
_entity.pdbx_description
1 polymer ?
#
loop_
_entity_poly.entity_id
_entity_poly.type
_entity_poly.pdbx_seq_one_letter_code
_entity_poly.pdbx_strand_id
1 'polypeptide(L)'
;MQKLWPLKVGNKISVEIEEIHEWSGLPRAWQIDFEVTSTAVVTVKDRQFATYVVVETAVGEEFSAGGGAMGESKYKTTHWYEPTAGLVVKSEKTAIKATGRDEADGKRTVRLLDSVTYPDGTTTHALKPLETASTQVATRSMSEAAKDSAAWEEIKFSNRISDCQRYLREFPSGMFVVLAENQMRSLIGRQANPSAASEALADIQFGNYHALVIGANNYKHLTKLKTAINDAKSIAASLEKTYGFKVRLLLDPTQGDIIDAFDDYLETLEFQDNLLIYYAGHGWLDETTDRGYWLPVDAKQGRRSK
;
A
#
# COMPACT_ATOMS: atom_id res chain seq x y z
N MET A 1 -0.13 10.60 -3.71
CA MET A 1 0.05 9.92 -2.41
C MET A 1 0.98 8.69 -2.45
N GLN A 2 1.19 8.01 -3.59
CA GLN A 2 2.09 6.82 -3.67
C GLN A 2 3.54 7.07 -3.18
N LYS A 3 4.09 8.29 -3.28
CA LYS A 3 5.46 8.61 -2.81
C LYS A 3 5.61 8.73 -1.28
N LEU A 4 4.51 8.85 -0.53
CA LEU A 4 4.58 8.85 0.94
C LEU A 4 4.65 7.41 1.48
N TRP A 5 4.29 6.43 0.64
CA TRP A 5 4.27 5.01 0.99
C TRP A 5 5.56 4.29 0.57
N PRO A 6 6.11 3.39 1.40
CA PRO A 6 5.67 3.05 2.76
C PRO A 6 5.90 4.21 3.73
N LEU A 7 5.00 4.40 4.72
CA LEU A 7 5.18 5.44 5.74
C LEU A 7 6.46 5.18 6.53
N LYS A 8 7.43 6.08 6.39
CA LYS A 8 8.71 6.04 7.09
C LYS A 8 9.05 7.44 7.59
N VAL A 9 9.51 7.53 8.83
CA VAL A 9 9.97 8.81 9.41
C VAL A 9 11.04 9.43 8.50
N GLY A 10 10.85 10.71 8.18
CA GLY A 10 11.66 11.47 7.23
C GLY A 10 11.11 11.51 5.81
N ASN A 11 10.12 10.67 5.45
CA ASN A 11 9.49 10.75 4.14
C ASN A 11 8.72 12.07 3.98
N LYS A 12 8.89 12.70 2.81
CA LYS A 12 8.22 13.94 2.45
C LYS A 12 7.59 13.82 1.08
N ILE A 13 6.46 14.49 0.88
CA ILE A 13 5.86 14.69 -0.43
C ILE A 13 5.22 16.08 -0.45
N SER A 14 5.42 16.78 -1.57
CA SER A 14 4.71 18.00 -1.90
C SER A 14 3.69 17.68 -2.97
N VAL A 15 2.47 18.19 -2.81
CA VAL A 15 1.41 18.08 -3.81
C VAL A 15 0.83 19.46 -4.06
N GLU A 16 0.46 19.69 -5.32
CA GLU A 16 -0.29 20.87 -5.71
C GLU A 16 -1.74 20.44 -5.93
N ILE A 17 -2.68 21.17 -5.32
CA ILE A 17 -4.10 20.91 -5.43
C ILE A 17 -4.79 22.18 -5.94
N GLU A 18 -5.53 22.05 -7.02
CA GLU A 18 -6.42 23.10 -7.50
C GLU A 18 -7.84 22.82 -7.01
N GLU A 19 -8.35 23.71 -6.17
CA GLU A 19 -9.69 23.66 -5.61
C GLU A 19 -10.57 24.70 -6.29
N ILE A 20 -11.73 24.30 -6.81
CA ILE A 20 -12.71 25.25 -7.35
C ILE A 20 -13.60 25.69 -6.19
N HIS A 21 -13.55 26.98 -5.83
CA HIS A 21 -14.39 27.47 -4.75
C HIS A 21 -15.86 27.49 -5.19
N GLU A 22 -16.70 26.69 -4.53
CA GLU A 22 -18.09 26.42 -4.95
C GLU A 22 -18.94 27.68 -5.20
N TRP A 23 -18.69 28.77 -4.46
CA TRP A 23 -19.50 29.98 -4.58
C TRP A 23 -18.97 30.99 -5.61
N SER A 24 -17.65 31.14 -5.74
CA SER A 24 -17.07 32.10 -6.70
C SER A 24 -16.73 31.48 -8.05
N GLY A 25 -16.65 30.15 -8.15
CA GLY A 25 -16.19 29.44 -9.35
C GLY A 25 -14.73 29.70 -9.71
N LEU A 26 -13.99 30.42 -8.87
CA LEU A 26 -12.58 30.73 -9.11
C LEU A 26 -11.70 29.59 -8.59
N PRO A 27 -10.70 29.14 -9.36
CA PRO A 27 -9.73 28.16 -8.90
C PRO A 27 -8.85 28.78 -7.80
N ARG A 28 -8.50 27.95 -6.83
CA ARG A 28 -7.53 28.22 -5.77
C ARG A 28 -6.47 27.13 -5.80
N ALA A 29 -5.22 27.53 -6.02
CA ALA A 29 -4.11 26.61 -5.93
C ALA A 29 -3.61 26.52 -4.49
N TRP A 30 -3.34 25.29 -4.06
CA TRP A 30 -2.75 24.95 -2.77
C TRP A 30 -1.48 24.17 -3.01
N GLN A 31 -0.39 24.60 -2.38
CA GLN A 31 0.79 23.77 -2.20
C GLN A 31 0.71 23.12 -0.81
N ILE A 32 0.67 21.80 -0.78
CA ILE A 32 0.56 21.02 0.46
C ILE A 32 1.77 20.10 0.60
N ASP A 33 2.50 20.29 1.68
CA ASP A 33 3.64 19.48 2.08
C ASP A 33 3.24 18.51 3.19
N PHE A 34 3.47 17.22 2.97
CA PHE A 34 3.32 16.18 3.97
C PHE A 34 4.68 15.65 4.38
N GLU A 35 4.92 15.49 5.67
CA GLU A 35 6.13 14.92 6.23
C GLU A 35 5.79 13.92 7.35
N VAL A 36 6.33 12.71 7.27
CA VAL A 36 6.28 11.75 8.38
C VAL A 36 7.36 12.14 9.37
N THR A 37 7.00 12.74 10.49
CA THR A 37 7.96 13.34 11.43
C THR A 37 8.43 12.38 12.52
N SER A 38 7.56 11.48 12.96
CA SER A 38 7.84 10.55 14.05
C SER A 38 6.80 9.43 14.09
N THR A 39 6.91 8.54 15.08
CA THR A 39 5.85 7.61 15.46
C THR A 39 5.37 7.93 16.88
N ALA A 40 4.13 7.61 17.18
CA ALA A 40 3.56 7.82 18.50
C ALA A 40 2.47 6.77 18.79
N VAL A 41 2.25 6.47 20.06
CA VAL A 41 1.11 5.66 20.50
C VAL A 41 -0.03 6.61 20.89
N VAL A 42 -1.21 6.41 20.32
CA VAL A 42 -2.43 7.14 20.68
C VAL A 42 -3.39 6.19 21.38
N THR A 43 -3.84 6.57 22.56
CA THR A 43 -4.87 5.83 23.30
C THR A 43 -6.24 6.42 22.98
N VAL A 44 -7.16 5.58 22.51
CA VAL A 44 -8.59 5.92 22.37
C VAL A 44 -9.38 4.96 23.24
N LYS A 45 -10.06 5.52 24.24
CA LYS A 45 -10.68 4.75 25.34
C LYS A 45 -9.63 3.83 26.00
N ASP A 46 -9.80 2.51 25.89
CA ASP A 46 -8.90 1.51 26.49
C ASP A 46 -7.98 0.82 25.46
N ARG A 47 -7.98 1.28 24.20
CA ARG A 47 -7.18 0.70 23.11
C ARG A 47 -6.04 1.62 22.72
N GLN A 48 -4.86 1.04 22.53
CA GLN A 48 -3.66 1.73 22.07
C GLN A 48 -3.44 1.48 20.58
N PHE A 49 -3.17 2.56 19.84
CA PHE A 49 -2.90 2.53 18.41
C PHE A 49 -1.48 3.00 18.16
N ALA A 50 -0.66 2.19 17.49
CA ALA A 50 0.65 2.60 17.01
C ALA A 50 0.47 3.43 15.72
N THR A 51 0.94 4.67 15.73
CA THR A 51 0.67 5.63 14.66
C THR A 51 1.93 6.27 14.11
N TYR A 52 1.88 6.67 12.84
CA TYR A 52 2.82 7.61 12.24
C TYR A 52 2.30 9.04 12.45
N VAL A 53 3.18 9.94 12.88
CA VAL A 53 2.88 11.36 13.03
C VAL A 53 3.20 12.06 11.72
N VAL A 54 2.16 12.38 10.96
CA VAL A 54 2.26 13.03 9.65
C VAL A 54 1.91 14.50 9.82
N VAL A 55 2.87 15.38 9.52
CA VAL A 55 2.66 16.82 9.51
C VAL A 55 2.33 17.25 8.08
N GLU A 56 1.16 17.84 7.94
CA GLU A 56 0.68 18.52 6.74
C GLU A 56 0.86 20.03 6.94
N THR A 57 1.49 20.70 5.97
CA THR A 57 1.56 22.17 5.90
C THR A 57 1.00 22.59 4.57
N ALA A 58 0.00 23.46 4.58
CA ALA A 58 -0.65 23.93 3.38
C ALA A 58 -0.52 25.45 3.26
N VAL A 59 -0.22 25.90 2.04
CA VAL A 59 -0.17 27.31 1.66
C VAL A 59 -1.06 27.47 0.43
N GLY A 60 -2.00 28.41 0.50
CA GLY A 60 -2.91 28.70 -0.62
C GLY A 60 -3.20 30.19 -0.73
N GLU A 61 -3.48 30.61 -1.96
CA GLU A 61 -3.86 32.01 -2.24
C GLU A 61 -5.35 32.22 -1.94
N GLU A 62 -5.66 33.28 -1.22
CA GLU A 62 -7.02 33.67 -0.90
C GLU A 62 -7.44 34.87 -1.76
N PHE A 63 -8.50 34.66 -2.55
CA PHE A 63 -9.11 35.72 -3.33
C PHE A 63 -10.11 36.50 -2.47
N SER A 64 -9.87 37.80 -2.29
CA SER A 64 -10.81 38.71 -1.64
C SER A 64 -12.02 38.96 -2.55
N ALA A 65 -13.22 38.76 -2.03
CA ALA A 65 -14.49 39.00 -2.73
C ALA A 65 -14.76 40.48 -3.11
N GLY A 66 -13.80 41.39 -2.92
CA GLY A 66 -13.92 42.82 -3.19
C GLY A 66 -12.81 43.44 -4.05
N GLY A 67 -11.97 42.64 -4.72
CA GLY A 67 -10.89 43.15 -5.58
C GLY A 67 -9.73 43.83 -4.82
N GLY A 68 -9.62 43.62 -3.50
CA GLY A 68 -8.47 44.00 -2.69
C GLY A 68 -7.41 42.88 -2.63
N ALA A 69 -6.22 43.21 -2.11
CA ALA A 69 -5.02 42.37 -2.11
C ALA A 69 -5.27 40.87 -1.86
N MET A 70 -4.61 40.02 -2.69
CA MET A 70 -4.53 38.58 -2.49
C MET A 70 -3.96 38.29 -1.08
N GLY A 71 -4.74 37.61 -0.27
CA GLY A 71 -4.30 37.10 1.03
C GLY A 71 -3.58 35.77 0.84
N GLU A 72 -2.79 35.37 1.85
CA GLU A 72 -2.16 34.05 1.89
C GLU A 72 -2.75 33.29 3.09
N SER A 73 -3.36 32.15 2.81
CA SER A 73 -3.87 31.24 3.83
C SER A 73 -2.84 30.15 4.10
N LYS A 74 -2.46 29.99 5.38
CA LYS A 74 -1.51 28.99 5.85
C LYS A 74 -2.07 28.24 7.03
N TYR A 75 -2.05 26.91 6.95
CA TYR A 75 -2.36 26.05 8.09
C TYR A 75 -1.37 24.90 8.20
N LYS A 76 -1.28 24.36 9.41
CA LYS A 76 -0.55 23.13 9.70
C LYS A 76 -1.46 22.17 10.41
N THR A 77 -1.57 20.95 9.88
CA THR A 77 -2.31 19.87 10.49
C THR A 77 -1.35 18.74 10.85
N THR A 78 -1.41 18.22 12.07
CA THR A 78 -0.67 17.03 12.47
C THR A 78 -1.66 15.88 12.59
N HIS A 79 -1.39 14.78 11.89
CA HIS A 79 -2.21 13.57 11.85
C HIS A 79 -1.48 12.42 12.53
N TRP A 80 -2.19 11.65 13.34
CA TRP A 80 -1.70 10.40 13.90
C TRP A 80 -2.37 9.26 13.16
N TYR A 81 -1.66 8.71 12.18
CA TYR A 81 -2.18 7.73 11.23
C TYR A 81 -1.81 6.30 11.63
N GLU A 82 -2.82 5.46 11.83
CA GLU A 82 -2.67 4.04 12.12
C GLU A 82 -2.67 3.24 10.80
N PRO A 83 -1.56 2.55 10.48
CA PRO A 83 -1.35 1.99 9.15
C PRO A 83 -2.12 0.69 8.87
N THR A 84 -2.53 -0.05 9.90
CA THR A 84 -3.16 -1.38 9.74
C THR A 84 -4.61 -1.25 9.29
N ALA A 85 -5.35 -0.32 9.88
CA ALA A 85 -6.75 -0.02 9.58
C ALA A 85 -6.90 1.18 8.63
N GLY A 86 -5.82 1.91 8.36
CA GLY A 86 -5.81 3.07 7.48
C GLY A 86 -6.54 4.29 8.06
N LEU A 87 -6.51 4.47 9.39
CA LEU A 87 -7.30 5.45 10.12
C LEU A 87 -6.45 6.62 10.63
N VAL A 88 -7.00 7.83 10.63
CA VAL A 88 -6.45 8.95 11.42
C VAL A 88 -7.09 8.92 12.82
N VAL A 89 -6.31 8.54 13.82
CA VAL A 89 -6.78 8.32 15.20
C VAL A 89 -6.87 9.64 15.98
N LYS A 90 -6.04 10.61 15.59
CA LYS A 90 -6.04 11.96 16.15
C LYS A 90 -5.61 12.95 15.06
N SER A 91 -6.15 14.16 15.08
CA SER A 91 -5.62 15.27 14.30
C SER A 91 -5.61 16.57 15.09
N GLU A 92 -4.61 17.40 14.82
CA GLU A 92 -4.47 18.73 15.40
C GLU A 92 -4.20 19.75 14.29
N LYS A 93 -5.14 20.65 14.04
CA LYS A 93 -5.00 21.74 13.08
C LYS A 93 -4.70 23.04 13.80
N THR A 94 -3.72 23.77 13.30
CA THR A 94 -3.36 25.12 13.76
C THR A 94 -3.33 26.06 12.55
N ALA A 95 -4.08 27.15 12.62
CA ALA A 95 -3.97 28.24 11.66
C ALA A 95 -2.65 29.01 11.91
N ILE A 96 -1.87 29.26 10.86
CA ILE A 96 -0.57 29.96 10.92
C ILE A 96 -0.68 31.39 10.38
N LYS A 97 -1.59 31.62 9.42
CA LYS A 97 -1.99 32.93 8.91
C LYS A 97 -3.28 32.75 8.13
N ALA A 98 -4.38 33.36 8.54
CA ALA A 98 -5.66 33.24 7.87
C ALA A 98 -6.28 34.62 7.69
N THR A 99 -6.71 34.95 6.48
CA THR A 99 -7.36 36.21 6.12
C THR A 99 -8.86 36.00 5.87
N GLY A 100 -9.51 35.19 6.72
CA GLY A 100 -10.94 34.85 6.61
C GLY A 100 -11.71 35.03 7.92
N ARG A 101 -13.04 35.08 7.85
CA ARG A 101 -13.94 35.25 9.02
C ARG A 101 -14.01 34.02 9.94
N ASP A 102 -13.65 32.83 9.45
CA ASP A 102 -13.91 31.54 10.14
C ASP A 102 -12.67 30.91 10.82
N GLU A 103 -11.46 31.35 10.47
CA GLU A 103 -10.20 30.88 11.04
C GLU A 103 -9.38 32.09 11.51
N ALA A 104 -9.22 32.25 12.83
CA ALA A 104 -8.35 33.25 13.41
C ALA A 104 -6.91 32.72 13.46
N ASP A 105 -5.93 33.59 13.22
CA ASP A 105 -4.52 33.24 13.35
C ASP A 105 -4.19 32.65 14.73
N GLY A 106 -3.41 31.57 14.77
CA GLY A 106 -3.09 30.83 15.99
C GLY A 106 -4.22 29.96 16.56
N LYS A 107 -5.42 29.94 15.96
CA LYS A 107 -6.52 29.06 16.41
C LYS A 107 -6.12 27.60 16.27
N ARG A 108 -6.22 26.84 17.36
CA ARG A 108 -5.92 25.40 17.42
C ARG A 108 -7.21 24.61 17.59
N THR A 109 -7.39 23.61 16.73
CA THR A 109 -8.51 22.65 16.81
C THR A 109 -7.94 21.24 16.92
N VAL A 110 -8.38 20.50 17.93
CA VAL A 110 -7.98 19.10 18.14
C VAL A 110 -9.20 18.21 17.88
N ARG A 111 -9.02 17.18 17.06
CA ARG A 111 -10.03 16.13 16.86
C ARG A 111 -9.43 14.79 17.29
N LEU A 112 -10.20 14.06 18.07
CA LEU A 112 -9.88 12.70 18.49
C LEU A 112 -10.93 11.77 17.91
N LEU A 113 -10.49 10.61 17.42
CA LEU A 113 -11.40 9.55 17.03
C LEU A 113 -12.15 9.06 18.28
N ASP A 114 -13.48 9.13 18.26
CA ASP A 114 -14.30 8.81 19.44
C ASP A 114 -14.62 7.31 19.54
N SER A 115 -14.98 6.68 18.43
CA SER A 115 -15.21 5.23 18.36
C SER A 115 -14.97 4.66 16.97
N VAL A 116 -14.58 3.39 16.93
CA VAL A 116 -14.48 2.59 15.71
C VAL A 116 -15.25 1.31 15.93
N THR A 117 -16.24 1.05 15.08
CA THR A 117 -16.96 -0.21 15.07
C THR A 117 -16.34 -1.06 13.97
N TYR A 118 -15.74 -2.18 14.36
CA TYR A 118 -15.19 -3.14 13.43
C TYR A 118 -16.22 -4.26 13.20
N PRO A 119 -16.33 -4.81 11.97
CA PRO A 119 -17.12 -6.01 11.74
C PRO A 119 -16.66 -7.18 12.61
N ASP A 120 -17.59 -8.07 12.94
CA ASP A 120 -17.29 -9.30 13.69
C ASP A 120 -16.20 -10.11 12.95
N GLY A 121 -15.21 -10.60 13.70
CA GLY A 121 -14.05 -11.33 13.16
C GLY A 121 -12.79 -10.50 12.90
N THR A 122 -12.80 -9.19 13.19
CA THR A 122 -11.60 -8.35 13.00
C THR A 122 -10.52 -8.62 14.06
N THR A 123 -9.32 -9.04 13.64
CA THR A 123 -8.14 -9.21 14.51
C THR A 123 -7.17 -8.03 14.36
N THR A 124 -6.79 -7.37 15.46
CA THR A 124 -5.79 -6.30 15.46
C THR A 124 -4.40 -6.83 15.82
N HIS A 125 -3.40 -6.57 14.98
CA HIS A 125 -1.99 -6.84 15.30
C HIS A 125 -1.34 -5.59 15.90
N ALA A 126 -0.88 -5.67 17.15
CA ALA A 126 -0.12 -4.59 17.77
C ALA A 126 1.33 -4.59 17.26
N LEU A 127 1.79 -3.48 16.68
CA LEU A 127 3.21 -3.24 16.46
C LEU A 127 3.90 -2.98 17.81
N LYS A 128 5.05 -3.62 18.05
CA LYS A 128 5.85 -3.41 19.27
C LYS A 128 6.32 -1.94 19.35
N PRO A 129 6.24 -1.28 20.52
CA PRO A 129 6.71 0.10 20.67
C PRO A 129 8.23 0.20 20.48
N LEU A 130 8.68 1.18 19.69
CA LEU A 130 10.08 1.61 19.68
C LEU A 130 10.27 2.65 20.80
N GLU A 131 11.20 2.37 21.70
CA GLU A 131 11.57 3.24 22.81
C GLU A 131 12.07 4.61 22.33
N THR A 132 11.70 5.64 23.08
CA THR A 132 11.96 7.05 22.82
C THR A 132 13.41 7.38 23.17
N ALA A 133 14.19 7.91 22.22
CA ALA A 133 15.51 8.49 22.53
C ALA A 133 15.77 9.80 21.76
N SER A 134 16.22 10.81 22.51
CA SER A 134 16.26 12.23 22.18
C SER A 134 17.48 12.68 21.36
N THR A 135 17.21 13.50 20.35
CA THR A 135 17.85 14.74 19.82
C THR A 135 19.39 14.89 19.64
N GLN A 136 20.30 14.05 20.12
CA GLN A 136 21.75 14.29 19.90
C GLN A 136 22.41 13.52 18.72
N VAL A 137 21.65 12.71 17.97
CA VAL A 137 22.21 11.77 16.97
C VAL A 137 22.26 12.35 15.53
N ALA A 138 21.60 13.47 15.28
CA ALA A 138 21.27 13.92 13.92
C ALA A 138 22.49 14.15 13.00
N THR A 139 23.63 14.65 13.50
CA THR A 139 24.78 14.99 12.65
C THR A 139 25.79 13.85 12.44
N ARG A 140 25.80 12.81 13.29
CA ARG A 140 26.58 11.57 13.04
C ARG A 140 25.83 10.60 12.11
N SER A 141 24.50 10.61 12.17
CA SER A 141 23.64 9.61 11.51
C SER A 141 23.68 9.60 9.97
N MET A 142 23.85 10.75 9.30
CA MET A 142 23.79 10.80 7.83
C MET A 142 24.99 10.14 7.16
N SER A 143 26.19 10.24 7.76
CA SER A 143 27.42 9.60 7.27
C SER A 143 27.38 8.08 7.45
N GLU A 144 26.83 7.62 8.58
CA GLU A 144 26.68 6.20 8.88
C GLU A 144 25.55 5.56 8.05
N ALA A 145 24.42 6.25 7.85
CA ALA A 145 23.31 5.77 7.01
C ALA A 145 23.68 5.67 5.52
N ALA A 146 24.54 6.57 5.02
CA ALA A 146 25.06 6.49 3.65
C ALA A 146 25.99 5.29 3.46
N LYS A 147 26.86 5.00 4.44
CA LYS A 147 27.73 3.81 4.44
C LYS A 147 26.94 2.52 4.61
N ASP A 148 25.91 2.54 5.45
CA ASP A 148 24.96 1.44 5.68
C ASP A 148 24.22 1.07 4.39
N SER A 149 23.71 2.07 3.67
CA SER A 149 23.03 1.87 2.38
C SER A 149 23.97 1.35 1.29
N ALA A 150 25.20 1.88 1.21
CA ALA A 150 26.19 1.42 0.25
C ALA A 150 26.61 -0.04 0.52
N ALA A 151 26.80 -0.41 1.79
CA ALA A 151 27.12 -1.77 2.18
C ALA A 151 25.97 -2.75 1.89
N TRP A 152 24.72 -2.33 2.08
CA TRP A 152 23.54 -3.15 1.75
C TRP A 152 23.39 -3.36 0.24
N GLU A 153 23.59 -2.32 -0.58
CA GLU A 153 23.53 -2.42 -2.04
C GLU A 153 24.50 -3.47 -2.59
N GLU A 154 25.66 -3.64 -1.95
CA GLU A 154 26.66 -4.64 -2.31
C GLU A 154 26.20 -6.08 -1.98
N ILE A 155 25.46 -6.28 -0.89
CA ILE A 155 25.14 -7.62 -0.37
C ILE A 155 23.71 -8.10 -0.63
N LYS A 156 22.77 -7.22 -1.01
CA LYS A 156 21.34 -7.56 -1.15
C LYS A 156 21.02 -8.67 -2.16
N PHE A 157 21.93 -8.93 -3.10
CA PHE A 157 21.85 -10.03 -4.06
C PHE A 157 22.89 -11.13 -3.82
N SER A 158 23.71 -11.02 -2.75
CA SER A 158 24.68 -12.05 -2.40
C SER A 158 23.99 -13.31 -1.87
N ASN A 159 24.47 -14.47 -2.31
CA ASN A 159 24.05 -15.78 -1.81
C ASN A 159 25.02 -16.35 -0.76
N ARG A 160 25.85 -15.50 -0.12
CA ARG A 160 26.84 -15.94 0.88
C ARG A 160 26.46 -15.46 2.28
N ILE A 161 26.36 -16.40 3.22
CA ILE A 161 26.11 -16.12 4.64
C ILE A 161 27.17 -15.17 5.22
N SER A 162 28.43 -15.30 4.80
CA SER A 162 29.54 -14.46 5.25
C SER A 162 29.35 -12.98 4.94
N ASP A 163 28.65 -12.65 3.85
CA ASP A 163 28.40 -11.26 3.46
C ASP A 163 27.31 -10.63 4.34
N CYS A 164 26.25 -11.38 4.65
CA CYS A 164 25.23 -10.95 5.62
C CYS A 164 25.82 -10.81 7.03
N GLN A 165 26.67 -11.74 7.47
CA GLN A 165 27.34 -11.67 8.77
C GLN A 165 28.29 -10.47 8.88
N ARG A 166 28.98 -10.10 7.78
CA ARG A 166 29.84 -8.91 7.74
C ARG A 166 29.00 -7.64 7.93
N TYR A 167 27.92 -7.51 7.17
CA TYR A 167 27.02 -6.37 7.26
C TYR A 167 26.39 -6.23 8.66
N LEU A 168 25.90 -7.32 9.26
CA LEU A 168 25.32 -7.29 10.62
C LEU A 168 26.33 -6.91 11.72
N ARG A 169 27.63 -7.15 11.48
CA ARG A 169 28.71 -6.77 12.41
C ARG A 169 29.11 -5.31 12.25
N GLU A 170 29.18 -4.81 11.03
CA GLU A 170 29.51 -3.40 10.75
C GLU A 170 28.35 -2.46 11.06
N PHE A 171 27.10 -2.91 10.90
CA PHE A 171 25.90 -2.11 11.08
C PHE A 171 24.87 -2.83 11.99
N PRO A 172 25.19 -3.06 13.28
CA PRO A 172 24.31 -3.82 14.19
C PRO A 172 22.95 -3.15 14.46
N SER A 173 22.84 -1.86 14.17
CA SER A 173 21.60 -1.06 14.24
C SER A 173 21.28 -0.38 12.89
N GLY A 174 21.79 -0.94 11.79
CA GLY A 174 21.54 -0.47 10.43
C GLY A 174 20.10 -0.66 9.95
N MET A 175 19.71 0.09 8.92
CA MET A 175 18.37 0.10 8.34
C MET A 175 17.97 -1.24 7.72
N PHE A 176 18.93 -2.06 7.32
CA PHE A 176 18.68 -3.35 6.67
C PHE A 176 19.02 -4.55 7.57
N VAL A 177 19.20 -4.35 8.89
CA VAL A 177 19.46 -5.46 9.84
C VAL A 177 18.41 -6.57 9.71
N VAL A 178 17.12 -6.21 9.71
CA VAL A 178 16.03 -7.20 9.57
C VAL A 178 16.09 -7.92 8.22
N LEU A 179 16.43 -7.21 7.15
CA LEU A 179 16.53 -7.80 5.81
C LEU A 179 17.76 -8.70 5.68
N ALA A 180 18.90 -8.28 6.23
CA ALA A 180 20.13 -9.07 6.29
C ALA A 180 19.99 -10.30 7.19
N GLU A 181 19.28 -10.20 8.32
CA GLU A 181 18.93 -11.33 9.19
C GLU A 181 18.00 -12.32 8.48
N ASN A 182 16.97 -11.82 7.77
CA ASN A 182 16.05 -12.67 7.02
C ASN A 182 16.73 -13.34 5.82
N GLN A 183 17.59 -12.63 5.11
CA GLN A 183 18.41 -13.18 4.03
C GLN A 183 19.39 -14.23 4.59
N MET A 184 20.08 -13.94 5.69
CA MET A 184 20.96 -14.88 6.37
C MET A 184 20.19 -16.13 6.84
N ARG A 185 19.01 -15.97 7.42
CA ARG A 185 18.14 -17.06 7.86
C ARG A 185 17.67 -17.92 6.68
N SER A 186 17.33 -17.30 5.56
CA SER A 186 16.99 -18.00 4.31
C SER A 186 18.19 -18.78 3.75
N LEU A 187 19.38 -18.19 3.74
CA LEU A 187 20.61 -18.85 3.28
C LEU A 187 21.07 -19.97 4.22
N ILE A 188 20.96 -19.77 5.53
CA ILE A 188 21.18 -20.82 6.55
C ILE A 188 20.16 -21.94 6.36
N GLY A 189 18.87 -21.62 6.15
CA GLY A 189 17.83 -22.62 5.87
C GLY A 189 18.05 -23.39 4.57
N ARG A 190 18.67 -22.78 3.56
CA ARG A 190 19.09 -23.44 2.31
C ARG A 190 20.32 -24.33 2.49
N GLN A 191 21.23 -24.01 3.43
CA GLN A 191 22.48 -24.74 3.66
C GLN A 191 22.40 -25.79 4.78
N ALA A 192 21.55 -25.58 5.78
CA ALA A 192 21.36 -26.44 6.93
C ALA A 192 20.18 -27.39 6.69
N ASN A 193 20.45 -28.47 5.94
CA ASN A 193 19.61 -29.66 5.85
C ASN A 193 18.14 -29.45 5.40
N PRO A 194 17.76 -29.83 4.16
CA PRO A 194 16.40 -29.65 3.62
C PRO A 194 15.27 -30.36 4.42
N SER A 195 15.60 -31.24 5.36
CA SER A 195 14.64 -31.99 6.18
C SER A 195 13.98 -31.15 7.29
N ALA A 196 14.70 -30.23 7.94
CA ALA A 196 14.17 -29.49 9.10
C ALA A 196 13.30 -28.28 8.70
N ALA A 197 13.60 -27.66 7.55
CA ALA A 197 12.76 -26.61 6.97
C ALA A 197 11.42 -27.16 6.46
N SER A 198 11.40 -28.41 5.99
CA SER A 198 10.17 -29.13 5.64
C SER A 198 9.27 -29.38 6.85
N GLU A 199 9.85 -29.69 8.02
CA GLU A 199 9.08 -29.92 9.25
C GLU A 199 8.52 -28.62 9.84
N ALA A 200 9.27 -27.51 9.76
CA ALA A 200 8.80 -26.20 10.22
C ALA A 200 7.79 -25.52 9.27
N LEU A 201 7.84 -25.81 7.96
CA LEU A 201 6.84 -25.36 6.98
C LEU A 201 5.61 -26.28 6.92
N ALA A 202 5.75 -27.55 7.31
CA ALA A 202 4.64 -28.52 7.36
C ALA A 202 3.57 -28.15 8.39
N ASP A 203 3.94 -27.39 9.43
CA ASP A 203 3.03 -26.96 10.49
C ASP A 203 2.35 -25.61 10.22
N ILE A 204 2.69 -24.95 9.09
CA ILE A 204 2.00 -23.75 8.63
C ILE A 204 0.89 -24.17 7.66
N GLN A 205 -0.35 -24.18 8.16
CA GLN A 205 -1.52 -24.39 7.31
C GLN A 205 -1.82 -23.13 6.49
N PHE A 206 -1.22 -23.02 5.31
CA PHE A 206 -1.48 -21.94 4.36
C PHE A 206 -2.85 -22.06 3.66
N GLY A 207 -3.82 -22.80 4.22
CA GLY A 207 -5.10 -23.11 3.59
C GLY A 207 -4.97 -23.81 2.23
N ASN A 208 -6.06 -23.85 1.48
CA ASN A 208 -6.09 -24.42 0.14
C ASN A 208 -5.62 -23.39 -0.89
N TYR A 209 -4.96 -23.85 -1.93
CA TYR A 209 -4.58 -23.02 -3.08
C TYR A 209 -5.61 -23.20 -4.18
N HIS A 210 -6.30 -22.12 -4.54
CA HIS A 210 -7.31 -22.05 -5.59
C HIS A 210 -6.78 -21.19 -6.75
N ALA A 211 -7.12 -21.55 -7.98
CA ALA A 211 -6.81 -20.72 -9.13
C ALA A 211 -8.02 -20.58 -10.06
N LEU A 212 -8.31 -19.35 -10.46
CA LEU A 212 -9.20 -19.04 -11.57
C LEU A 212 -8.35 -18.72 -12.80
N VAL A 213 -8.42 -19.57 -13.81
CA VAL A 213 -7.63 -19.43 -15.04
C VAL A 213 -8.57 -19.15 -16.19
N ILE A 214 -8.42 -18.00 -16.85
CA ILE A 214 -9.33 -17.51 -17.88
C ILE A 214 -8.57 -17.35 -19.19
N GLY A 215 -9.09 -17.94 -20.26
CA GLY A 215 -8.57 -17.77 -21.62
C GLY A 215 -9.67 -17.35 -22.59
N ALA A 216 -9.55 -16.18 -23.20
CA ALA A 216 -10.53 -15.64 -24.14
C ALA A 216 -9.91 -15.42 -25.54
N ASN A 217 -10.40 -16.19 -26.52
CA ASN A 217 -9.98 -16.13 -27.92
C ASN A 217 -11.14 -15.72 -28.84
N ASN A 218 -12.32 -16.31 -28.66
CA ASN A 218 -13.43 -16.25 -29.62
C ASN A 218 -14.39 -15.09 -29.33
N TYR A 219 -13.85 -13.87 -29.38
CA TYR A 219 -14.61 -12.64 -29.21
C TYR A 219 -15.75 -12.49 -30.23
N LYS A 220 -16.92 -12.04 -29.75
CA LYS A 220 -18.11 -11.78 -30.58
C LYS A 220 -18.01 -10.48 -31.37
N HIS A 221 -17.47 -9.44 -30.74
CA HIS A 221 -17.44 -8.07 -31.29
C HIS A 221 -16.04 -7.48 -31.40
N LEU A 222 -15.01 -8.23 -30.99
CA LEU A 222 -13.60 -7.83 -31.06
C LEU A 222 -12.83 -8.81 -31.94
N THR A 223 -11.61 -8.43 -32.34
CA THR A 223 -10.71 -9.30 -33.09
C THR A 223 -10.42 -10.57 -32.31
N LYS A 224 -10.63 -11.73 -32.92
CA LYS A 224 -10.36 -13.02 -32.27
C LYS A 224 -8.86 -13.22 -32.05
N LEU A 225 -8.51 -13.80 -30.92
CA LEU A 225 -7.14 -14.22 -30.60
C LEU A 225 -6.95 -15.70 -30.92
N LYS A 226 -5.69 -16.13 -31.03
CA LYS A 226 -5.34 -17.53 -31.36
C LYS A 226 -4.71 -18.27 -30.18
N THR A 227 -4.05 -17.58 -29.26
CA THR A 227 -3.16 -18.20 -28.26
C THR A 227 -3.77 -18.28 -26.86
N ALA A 228 -4.71 -17.40 -26.50
CA ALA A 228 -5.12 -17.19 -25.12
C ALA A 228 -5.70 -18.45 -24.44
N ILE A 229 -6.48 -19.25 -25.18
CA ILE A 229 -6.98 -20.55 -24.70
C ILE A 229 -5.84 -21.55 -24.45
N ASN A 230 -4.85 -21.60 -25.34
CA ASN A 230 -3.72 -22.53 -25.19
C ASN A 230 -2.82 -22.12 -24.02
N ASP A 231 -2.63 -20.81 -23.84
CA ASP A 231 -1.89 -20.24 -22.72
C ASP A 231 -2.60 -20.60 -21.39
N ALA A 232 -3.92 -20.33 -21.31
CA ALA A 232 -4.74 -20.66 -20.14
C ALA A 232 -4.71 -22.16 -19.81
N LYS A 233 -4.85 -23.05 -20.80
CA LYS A 233 -4.75 -24.51 -20.59
C LYS A 233 -3.37 -24.93 -20.05
N SER A 234 -2.29 -24.35 -20.57
CA SER A 234 -0.92 -24.70 -20.18
C SER A 234 -0.62 -24.26 -18.75
N ILE A 235 -1.08 -23.06 -18.37
CA ILE A 235 -0.96 -22.53 -17.02
C ILE A 235 -1.83 -23.34 -16.05
N ALA A 236 -3.10 -23.61 -16.39
CA ALA A 236 -3.99 -24.43 -15.58
C ALA A 236 -3.39 -25.81 -15.28
N ALA A 237 -2.89 -26.51 -16.32
CA ALA A 237 -2.26 -27.81 -16.14
C ALA A 237 -1.01 -27.76 -15.25
N SER A 238 -0.21 -26.69 -15.33
CA SER A 238 0.98 -26.53 -14.49
C SER A 238 0.60 -26.27 -13.03
N LEU A 239 -0.35 -25.35 -12.80
CA LEU A 239 -0.86 -25.01 -11.47
C LEU A 239 -1.47 -26.23 -10.77
N GLU A 240 -2.28 -27.01 -11.49
CA GLU A 240 -2.92 -28.21 -10.96
C GLU A 240 -1.90 -29.32 -10.69
N LYS A 241 -1.11 -29.71 -11.70
CA LYS A 241 -0.26 -30.92 -11.63
C LYS A 241 1.03 -30.72 -10.85
N THR A 242 1.65 -29.54 -10.96
CA THR A 242 2.97 -29.27 -10.37
C THR A 242 2.84 -28.60 -9.00
N TYR A 243 1.84 -27.74 -8.84
CA TYR A 243 1.70 -26.90 -7.65
C TYR A 243 0.48 -27.24 -6.78
N GLY A 244 -0.35 -28.20 -7.20
CA GLY A 244 -1.47 -28.71 -6.38
C GLY A 244 -2.64 -27.75 -6.21
N PHE A 245 -2.78 -26.75 -7.08
CA PHE A 245 -3.91 -25.81 -7.02
C PHE A 245 -5.22 -26.52 -7.40
N LYS A 246 -6.31 -26.16 -6.73
CA LYS A 246 -7.68 -26.41 -7.17
C LYS A 246 -8.02 -25.42 -8.27
N VAL A 247 -7.84 -25.84 -9.53
CA VAL A 247 -7.98 -24.96 -10.70
C VAL A 247 -9.41 -24.99 -11.23
N ARG A 248 -10.01 -23.81 -11.39
CA ARG A 248 -11.20 -23.57 -12.21
C ARG A 248 -10.76 -22.91 -13.51
N LEU A 249 -10.93 -23.61 -14.62
CA LEU A 249 -10.54 -23.13 -15.96
C LEU A 249 -11.79 -22.65 -16.72
N LEU A 250 -11.80 -21.39 -17.13
CA LEU A 250 -12.84 -20.80 -17.98
C LEU A 250 -12.28 -20.49 -19.37
N LEU A 251 -12.90 -21.04 -20.41
CA LEU A 251 -12.50 -20.84 -21.80
C LEU A 251 -13.61 -20.12 -22.56
N ASP A 252 -13.24 -19.02 -23.22
CA ASP A 252 -14.15 -18.08 -23.84
C ASP A 252 -15.34 -17.66 -22.95
N PRO A 253 -15.12 -17.30 -21.67
CA PRO A 253 -16.23 -16.96 -20.79
C PRO A 253 -16.83 -15.59 -21.15
N THR A 254 -18.15 -15.50 -20.95
CA THR A 254 -18.87 -14.23 -20.93
C THR A 254 -18.59 -13.47 -19.63
N GLN A 255 -19.00 -12.20 -19.57
CA GLN A 255 -18.94 -11.45 -18.32
C GLN A 255 -19.70 -12.13 -17.18
N GLY A 256 -20.87 -12.72 -17.47
CA GLY A 256 -21.68 -13.44 -16.48
C GLY A 256 -20.92 -14.61 -15.89
N ASP A 257 -20.32 -15.46 -16.72
CA ASP A 257 -19.57 -16.64 -16.26
C ASP A 257 -18.40 -16.28 -15.34
N ILE A 258 -17.74 -15.14 -15.58
CA ILE A 258 -16.64 -14.66 -14.71
C ILE A 258 -17.19 -14.14 -13.38
N ILE A 259 -18.31 -13.41 -13.39
CA ILE A 259 -18.95 -12.90 -12.17
C ILE A 259 -19.45 -14.07 -11.32
N ASP A 260 -20.15 -15.03 -11.92
CA ASP A 260 -20.62 -16.25 -11.23
C ASP A 260 -19.43 -16.99 -10.59
N ALA A 261 -18.29 -17.04 -11.28
CA ALA A 261 -17.09 -17.66 -10.71
C ALA A 261 -16.52 -16.88 -9.51
N PHE A 262 -16.63 -15.55 -9.48
CA PHE A 262 -16.23 -14.76 -8.32
C PHE A 262 -17.21 -14.89 -7.16
N ASP A 263 -18.52 -14.91 -7.43
CA ASP A 263 -19.54 -15.09 -6.42
C ASP A 263 -19.38 -16.45 -5.72
N ASP A 264 -19.15 -17.52 -6.48
CA ASP A 264 -18.81 -18.83 -5.93
C ASP A 264 -17.57 -18.78 -5.01
N TYR A 265 -16.52 -18.03 -5.38
CA TYR A 265 -15.31 -17.93 -4.55
C TYR A 265 -15.54 -17.08 -3.30
N LEU A 266 -16.38 -16.03 -3.39
CA LEU A 266 -16.79 -15.24 -2.22
C LEU A 266 -17.57 -16.08 -1.20
N GLU A 267 -18.34 -17.07 -1.67
CA GLU A 267 -19.11 -17.97 -0.81
C GLU A 267 -18.29 -19.14 -0.25
N THR A 268 -17.29 -19.63 -1.01
CA THR A 268 -16.62 -20.91 -0.70
C THR A 268 -15.20 -20.78 -0.16
N LEU A 269 -14.50 -19.66 -0.39
CA LEU A 269 -13.14 -19.48 0.11
C LEU A 269 -13.14 -19.08 1.59
N GLU A 270 -12.28 -19.72 2.37
CA GLU A 270 -12.03 -19.36 3.75
C GLU A 270 -10.87 -18.36 3.86
N PHE A 271 -10.72 -17.70 5.01
CA PHE A 271 -9.71 -16.65 5.21
C PHE A 271 -8.26 -17.12 4.99
N GLN A 272 -8.00 -18.40 5.25
CA GLN A 272 -6.69 -19.02 5.06
C GLN A 272 -6.43 -19.47 3.62
N ASP A 273 -7.45 -19.52 2.76
CA ASP A 273 -7.28 -19.97 1.38
C ASP A 273 -6.62 -18.89 0.51
N ASN A 274 -5.89 -19.33 -0.52
CA ASN A 274 -5.21 -18.44 -1.45
C ASN A 274 -5.85 -18.52 -2.82
N LEU A 275 -6.15 -17.38 -3.43
CA LEU A 275 -6.68 -17.30 -4.79
C LEU A 275 -5.67 -16.66 -5.74
N LEU A 276 -5.29 -17.40 -6.79
CA LEU A 276 -4.57 -16.88 -7.95
C LEU A 276 -5.55 -16.68 -9.11
N ILE A 277 -5.54 -15.50 -9.73
CA ILE A 277 -6.31 -15.25 -10.95
C ILE A 277 -5.34 -15.04 -12.12
N TYR A 278 -5.47 -15.86 -13.16
CA TYR A 278 -4.75 -15.72 -14.42
C TYR A 278 -5.72 -15.39 -15.53
N TYR A 279 -5.42 -14.35 -16.31
CA TYR A 279 -6.24 -13.93 -17.45
C TYR A 279 -5.37 -13.78 -18.71
N ALA A 280 -5.76 -14.47 -19.77
CA ALA A 280 -5.23 -14.30 -21.11
C ALA A 280 -6.37 -13.88 -22.06
N GLY A 281 -6.24 -12.71 -22.67
CA GLY A 281 -7.25 -12.16 -23.58
C GLY A 281 -7.01 -10.67 -23.86
N HIS A 282 -7.99 -10.03 -24.48
CA HIS A 282 -8.00 -8.57 -24.62
C HIS A 282 -8.17 -7.90 -23.27
N GLY A 283 -7.47 -6.77 -23.12
CA GLY A 283 -7.66 -5.84 -22.03
C GLY A 283 -7.81 -4.42 -22.57
N TRP A 284 -8.36 -3.55 -21.75
CA TRP A 284 -8.46 -2.13 -22.05
C TRP A 284 -7.87 -1.32 -20.89
N LEU A 285 -6.93 -0.45 -21.18
CA LEU A 285 -6.39 0.51 -20.23
C LEU A 285 -7.13 1.84 -20.43
N ASP A 286 -7.78 2.31 -19.37
CA ASP A 286 -8.35 3.64 -19.33
C ASP A 286 -7.29 4.61 -18.80
N GLU A 287 -6.61 5.30 -19.72
CA GLU A 287 -5.52 6.23 -19.40
C GLU A 287 -5.96 7.42 -18.53
N THR A 288 -7.26 7.76 -18.53
CA THR A 288 -7.77 8.86 -17.69
C THR A 288 -7.92 8.47 -16.23
N THR A 289 -8.16 7.18 -15.95
CA THR A 289 -8.35 6.67 -14.60
C THR A 289 -7.21 5.75 -14.14
N ASP A 290 -6.25 5.47 -15.02
CA ASP A 290 -5.16 4.49 -14.85
C ASP A 290 -5.68 3.11 -14.41
N ARG A 291 -6.79 2.67 -15.02
CA ARG A 291 -7.44 1.38 -14.71
C ARG A 291 -7.41 0.42 -15.89
N GLY A 292 -6.91 -0.79 -15.66
CA GLY A 292 -6.99 -1.90 -16.59
C GLY A 292 -8.29 -2.70 -16.41
N TYR A 293 -8.92 -3.06 -17.52
CA TYR A 293 -10.13 -3.88 -17.56
C TYR A 293 -9.84 -5.14 -18.38
N TRP A 294 -10.26 -6.30 -17.89
CA TRP A 294 -10.34 -7.52 -18.68
C TRP A 294 -11.60 -7.47 -19.54
N LEU A 295 -11.47 -7.86 -20.81
CA LEU A 295 -12.58 -7.88 -21.76
C LEU A 295 -13.04 -9.32 -21.99
N PRO A 296 -14.22 -9.73 -21.49
CA PRO A 296 -14.78 -11.05 -21.75
C PRO A 296 -15.16 -11.24 -23.23
N VAL A 297 -15.49 -12.46 -23.67
CA VAL A 297 -15.71 -12.71 -25.11
C VAL A 297 -16.94 -11.99 -25.69
N ASP A 298 -17.88 -11.58 -24.85
CA ASP A 298 -19.05 -10.79 -25.22
C ASP A 298 -18.85 -9.28 -25.05
N ALA A 299 -17.62 -8.82 -24.76
CA ALA A 299 -17.27 -7.41 -24.71
C ALA A 299 -17.51 -6.71 -26.06
N LYS A 300 -17.96 -5.45 -25.99
CA LYS A 300 -18.18 -4.58 -27.15
C LYS A 300 -17.11 -3.50 -27.23
N GLN A 301 -16.81 -3.05 -28.44
CA GLN A 301 -15.83 -2.00 -28.67
C GLN A 301 -16.31 -0.67 -28.06
N GLY A 302 -15.43 -0.02 -27.29
CA GLY A 302 -15.65 1.35 -26.79
C GLY A 302 -16.69 1.50 -25.67
N ARG A 303 -17.06 0.42 -24.95
CA ARG A 303 -17.94 0.51 -23.78
C ARG A 303 -17.39 -0.23 -22.57
N ARG A 304 -17.58 0.36 -21.38
CA ARG A 304 -17.26 -0.23 -20.06
C ARG A 304 -18.22 -1.36 -19.66
N SER A 305 -19.41 -1.43 -20.27
CA SER A 305 -20.41 -2.51 -20.16
C SER A 305 -21.47 -2.36 -21.28
N LYS A 306 -22.27 -3.42 -21.51
CA LYS A 306 -23.28 -3.66 -22.59
C LYS A 306 -23.63 -2.59 -23.65
#